data_AF-A0A961I8E8-F1
#
_entry.id   AF-A0A961I8E8-F1
#
_cell.length_a   1.000
_cell.length_b   1.000
_cell.length_c   1.000
_cell.angle_alpha   90.00
_cell.angle_beta   90.00
_cell.angle_gamma   90.00
#
_symmetry.space_group_name_H-M   'P 1'
#
loop_
_entity.id
_entity.type
_entity.pdbx_description
1 polymer ?
#
loop_
_entity_poly.entity_id
_entity_poly.type
_entity_poly.pdbx_seq_one_letter_code
_entity_poly.pdbx_strand_id
1 'polypeptide(L)'
;PFDMVHFPVFVPPSDDETEESILFTGVVQGVSDLYRLDWQSGHLSRLTRDGFYESDPMDMDGCVYFVSDAPATASSAPGTYAPSAQRNRNLFRKCGDGAATKITDLQGDVSRPAPGKECSLYFLSNHEGVRNVYRLPDACRRSRPASARDLDRITASSTEVLSLDSGRQKSDSPGTQPIGDPSLLLSRLEEGALEVRMVEPEDGKLNTERSASVPTFLPSNYSLDPLLPNGAMSVESYTADYDPLLRLSRPPILFITGASDSEGNTSVAGAAYFALADDSGFHDLEGLITYQDRPSNLNVDLRYGYSRWRTKFYTGLYSSRGTFALFSFLDFSLNQLLYNPYFRLIDQQSTGAYAAFYYPLHKFGAVSATYEVAREEKIFAQPEPEQRDREDVFQNRQSFTLQYTFDNTVNSVYGPLDGQALRLSYSVPIRPSGTERNVFVTGAEYRFYHLFDDYSLFAFRLLGARVSGGDAENYPLSVGGYYTIRGYDFLEFEGRNAFVVNLEYRFTFIQQLIFGVPVRWSPGLVRGSIFLDAGAAFDDYKRFQAFDGDVGVTRDLNVSFGVGLHWSNFLWFLFPGALMKIEWATPYDGKRSLPLSQWQGRFSVGFSF
;
A
#
# COMPACT_ATOMS: atom_id res chain seq x y z
N PRO A 1 -14.64 -9.15 -31.65
CA PRO A 1 -15.86 -9.92 -31.29
C PRO A 1 -15.83 -10.55 -29.87
N PHE A 2 -14.79 -10.27 -29.06
CA PHE A 2 -14.71 -10.70 -27.67
C PHE A 2 -15.20 -9.61 -26.74
N ASP A 3 -15.91 -9.99 -25.69
CA ASP A 3 -16.23 -9.10 -24.58
C ASP A 3 -14.96 -8.81 -23.76
N MET A 4 -14.05 -9.79 -23.68
CA MET A 4 -12.80 -9.72 -22.93
C MET A 4 -11.75 -10.68 -23.50
N VAL A 5 -10.47 -10.30 -23.44
CA VAL A 5 -9.32 -11.14 -23.83
C VAL A 5 -8.35 -11.20 -22.64
N HIS A 6 -7.89 -12.40 -22.31
CA HIS A 6 -6.97 -12.65 -21.20
C HIS A 6 -5.83 -13.61 -21.59
N PHE A 7 -4.73 -13.50 -20.83
CA PHE A 7 -3.58 -14.40 -20.89
C PHE A 7 -3.03 -14.63 -22.32
N PRO A 8 -2.77 -13.57 -23.10
CA PRO A 8 -2.17 -13.76 -24.42
C PRO A 8 -0.75 -14.32 -24.29
N VAL A 9 -0.47 -15.38 -25.02
CA VAL A 9 0.83 -16.04 -25.10
C VAL A 9 1.23 -16.14 -26.56
N PHE A 10 2.40 -15.59 -26.87
CA PHE A 10 3.01 -15.74 -28.19
C PHE A 10 3.56 -17.16 -28.35
N VAL A 11 3.18 -17.82 -29.43
CA VAL A 11 3.65 -19.14 -29.81
C VAL A 11 4.56 -18.96 -31.02
N PRO A 12 5.89 -19.12 -30.85
CA PRO A 12 6.83 -19.04 -31.96
C PRO A 12 6.63 -20.22 -32.92
N PRO A 13 7.12 -20.11 -34.17
CA PRO A 13 7.06 -21.20 -35.12
C PRO A 13 7.88 -22.39 -34.58
N SER A 14 7.34 -23.60 -34.73
CA SER A 14 8.06 -24.84 -34.42
C SER A 14 8.87 -25.30 -35.64
N ASP A 15 9.75 -26.31 -35.49
CA ASP A 15 10.53 -26.84 -36.61
C ASP A 15 9.62 -27.37 -37.76
N ASP A 16 8.37 -27.72 -37.46
CA ASP A 16 7.36 -28.25 -38.39
C ASP A 16 6.28 -27.22 -38.81
N GLU A 17 6.21 -26.04 -38.17
CA GLU A 17 5.21 -24.99 -38.47
C GLU A 17 5.88 -23.65 -38.79
N THR A 18 5.56 -23.06 -39.94
CA THR A 18 6.16 -21.79 -40.40
C THR A 18 5.44 -20.54 -39.90
N GLU A 19 4.26 -20.68 -39.30
CA GLU A 19 3.38 -19.57 -38.93
C GLU A 19 3.48 -19.25 -37.43
N GLU A 20 3.46 -17.97 -37.10
CA GLU A 20 3.49 -17.47 -35.72
C GLU A 20 2.06 -17.34 -35.23
N SER A 21 1.77 -17.69 -33.97
CA SER A 21 0.40 -17.55 -33.45
C SER A 21 0.35 -16.98 -32.04
N ILE A 22 -0.83 -16.51 -31.66
CA ILE A 22 -1.14 -16.03 -30.30
C ILE A 22 -2.22 -16.93 -29.73
N LEU A 23 -1.91 -17.60 -28.61
CA LEU A 23 -2.89 -18.30 -27.78
C LEU A 23 -3.45 -17.33 -26.74
N PHE A 24 -4.75 -17.35 -26.51
CA PHE A 24 -5.38 -16.54 -25.48
C PHE A 24 -6.71 -17.11 -25.04
N THR A 25 -7.18 -16.64 -23.89
CA THR A 25 -8.55 -16.87 -23.42
C THR A 25 -9.44 -15.73 -23.91
N GLY A 26 -10.50 -16.05 -24.64
CA GLY A 26 -11.51 -15.09 -25.09
C GLY A 26 -12.84 -15.32 -24.39
N VAL A 27 -13.48 -14.25 -23.94
CA VAL A 27 -14.84 -14.30 -23.38
C VAL A 27 -15.84 -13.78 -24.41
N VAL A 28 -16.87 -14.58 -24.70
CA VAL A 28 -17.98 -14.21 -25.59
C VAL A 28 -19.29 -14.58 -24.90
N GLN A 29 -20.15 -13.58 -24.67
CA GLN A 29 -21.43 -13.72 -23.95
C GLN A 29 -21.27 -14.39 -22.58
N GLY A 30 -20.19 -14.05 -21.87
CA GLY A 30 -19.87 -14.59 -20.55
C GLY A 30 -19.30 -16.02 -20.54
N VAL A 31 -19.08 -16.64 -21.70
CA VAL A 31 -18.42 -17.95 -21.83
C VAL A 31 -16.95 -17.75 -22.13
N SER A 32 -16.07 -18.39 -21.34
CA SER A 32 -14.62 -18.41 -21.54
C SER A 32 -14.24 -19.58 -22.43
N ASP A 33 -13.44 -19.33 -23.46
CA ASP A 33 -12.82 -20.39 -24.27
C ASP A 33 -11.39 -20.00 -24.68
N LEU A 34 -10.61 -20.99 -25.09
CA LEU A 34 -9.31 -20.81 -25.70
C LEU A 34 -9.42 -20.51 -27.20
N TYR A 35 -8.60 -19.58 -27.66
CA TYR A 35 -8.49 -19.19 -29.05
C TYR A 35 -7.02 -19.17 -29.48
N ARG A 36 -6.78 -19.49 -30.76
CA ARG A 36 -5.51 -19.32 -31.45
C ARG A 36 -5.71 -18.33 -32.59
N LEU A 37 -4.95 -17.25 -32.59
CA LEU A 37 -4.90 -16.29 -33.69
C LEU A 37 -3.60 -16.49 -34.45
N ASP A 38 -3.70 -16.87 -35.71
CA ASP A 38 -2.56 -16.88 -36.61
C ASP A 38 -2.14 -15.43 -36.93
N TRP A 39 -0.86 -15.12 -36.68
CA TRP A 39 -0.35 -13.75 -36.73
C TRP A 39 -0.26 -13.23 -38.16
N GLN A 40 0.17 -14.06 -39.13
CA GLN A 40 0.34 -13.63 -40.51
C GLN A 40 -0.97 -13.60 -41.30
N SER A 41 -1.79 -14.65 -41.20
CA SER A 41 -3.04 -14.78 -41.95
C SER A 41 -4.23 -14.08 -41.27
N GLY A 42 -4.13 -13.79 -39.98
CA GLY A 42 -5.24 -13.29 -39.16
C GLY A 42 -6.35 -14.33 -38.93
N HIS A 43 -6.11 -15.61 -39.24
CA HIS A 43 -7.08 -16.67 -39.03
C HIS A 43 -7.27 -16.94 -37.53
N LEU A 44 -8.51 -16.88 -37.07
CA LEU A 44 -8.88 -17.09 -35.67
C LEU A 44 -9.56 -18.44 -35.50
N SER A 45 -8.94 -19.34 -34.74
CA SER A 45 -9.47 -20.66 -34.40
C SER A 45 -9.90 -20.73 -32.94
N ARG A 46 -11.09 -21.26 -32.67
CA ARG A 46 -11.58 -21.54 -31.31
C ARG A 46 -11.22 -22.98 -30.94
N LEU A 47 -10.49 -23.17 -29.85
CA LEU A 47 -9.92 -24.47 -29.46
C LEU A 47 -10.81 -25.28 -28.50
N THR A 48 -11.64 -24.60 -27.72
CA THR A 48 -12.51 -25.21 -26.69
C THR A 48 -13.94 -24.69 -26.81
N ARG A 49 -14.89 -25.48 -26.29
CA ARG A 49 -16.34 -25.20 -26.35
C ARG A 49 -17.09 -26.03 -25.32
N ASP A 50 -16.84 -25.78 -24.04
CA ASP A 50 -17.41 -26.59 -22.96
C ASP A 50 -18.05 -25.77 -21.82
N GLY A 51 -17.93 -24.44 -21.84
CA GLY A 51 -18.61 -23.55 -20.90
C GLY A 51 -17.93 -23.44 -19.54
N PHE A 52 -16.71 -23.95 -19.41
CA PHE A 52 -15.91 -23.88 -18.18
C PHE A 52 -14.99 -22.65 -18.21
N TYR A 53 -14.54 -22.21 -17.03
CA TYR A 53 -13.60 -21.10 -16.95
C TYR A 53 -12.20 -21.59 -17.29
N GLU A 54 -11.72 -21.20 -18.47
CA GLU A 54 -10.38 -21.54 -18.94
C GLU A 54 -9.43 -20.34 -18.83
N SER A 55 -8.19 -20.58 -18.44
CA SER A 55 -7.19 -19.54 -18.19
C SER A 55 -5.76 -20.04 -18.40
N ASP A 56 -4.81 -19.10 -18.41
CA ASP A 56 -3.37 -19.35 -18.48
C ASP A 56 -2.95 -20.40 -19.55
N PRO A 57 -3.30 -20.22 -20.84
CA PRO A 57 -2.87 -21.15 -21.88
C PRO A 57 -1.37 -21.06 -22.10
N MET A 58 -0.75 -22.18 -22.44
CA MET A 58 0.62 -22.23 -22.95
C MET A 58 0.74 -23.32 -24.01
N ASP A 59 1.72 -23.17 -24.90
CA ASP A 59 2.07 -24.20 -25.87
C ASP A 59 3.34 -24.94 -25.44
N MET A 60 3.32 -26.26 -25.51
CA MET A 60 4.50 -27.09 -25.30
C MET A 60 4.38 -28.35 -26.16
N ASP A 61 5.37 -28.56 -27.03
CA ASP A 61 5.52 -29.74 -27.90
C ASP A 61 4.26 -30.05 -28.74
N GLY A 62 3.62 -29.02 -29.31
CA GLY A 62 2.43 -29.17 -30.16
C GLY A 62 1.13 -29.47 -29.41
N CYS A 63 1.15 -29.36 -28.08
CA CYS A 63 -0.02 -29.46 -27.23
C CYS A 63 -0.26 -28.14 -26.50
N VAL A 64 -1.53 -27.76 -26.39
CA VAL A 64 -1.99 -26.64 -25.57
C VAL A 64 -2.27 -27.13 -24.16
N TYR A 65 -1.57 -26.54 -23.19
CA TYR A 65 -1.81 -26.71 -21.77
C TYR A 65 -2.55 -25.49 -21.25
N PHE A 66 -3.50 -25.70 -20.34
CA PHE A 66 -4.32 -24.62 -19.81
C PHE A 66 -4.91 -25.00 -18.47
N VAL A 67 -5.45 -24.01 -17.77
CA VAL A 67 -6.08 -24.17 -16.47
C VAL A 67 -7.60 -24.10 -16.64
N SER A 68 -8.33 -25.07 -16.09
CA SER A 68 -9.80 -25.12 -16.16
C SER A 68 -10.43 -25.64 -14.86
N ASP A 69 -11.68 -25.23 -14.59
CA ASP A 69 -12.54 -25.76 -13.53
C ASP A 69 -13.45 -26.91 -14.01
N ALA A 70 -13.22 -27.42 -15.22
CA ALA A 70 -13.90 -28.57 -15.79
C ALA A 70 -13.72 -29.87 -14.96
N PRO A 71 -14.71 -30.78 -14.95
CA PRO A 71 -14.56 -32.10 -14.36
C PRO A 71 -13.65 -33.00 -15.21
N ALA A 72 -13.09 -34.06 -14.61
CA ALA A 72 -12.09 -34.95 -15.23
C ALA A 72 -12.54 -35.63 -16.55
N THR A 73 -13.84 -35.71 -16.79
CA THR A 73 -14.45 -36.19 -18.03
C THR A 73 -15.48 -35.17 -18.49
N ALA A 74 -15.12 -34.32 -19.45
CA ALA A 74 -16.06 -33.44 -20.13
C ALA A 74 -16.94 -34.28 -21.07
N SER A 75 -17.90 -35.01 -20.49
CA SER A 75 -18.97 -35.69 -21.20
C SER A 75 -20.29 -35.39 -20.51
N SER A 76 -20.64 -34.11 -20.42
CA SER A 76 -22.01 -33.75 -20.09
C SER A 76 -22.42 -32.56 -20.93
N ALA A 77 -23.57 -32.71 -21.56
CA ALA A 77 -24.23 -31.72 -22.40
C ALA A 77 -24.22 -30.32 -21.74
N PRO A 78 -24.20 -29.24 -22.54
CA PRO A 78 -24.31 -27.88 -22.03
C PRO A 78 -25.59 -27.75 -21.18
N GLY A 79 -25.45 -27.43 -19.89
CA GLY A 79 -26.59 -27.03 -19.04
C GLY A 79 -26.69 -27.62 -17.63
N THR A 80 -25.86 -28.57 -17.20
CA THR A 80 -25.90 -29.07 -15.81
C THR A 80 -24.86 -28.38 -14.92
N TYR A 81 -25.12 -27.10 -14.61
CA TYR A 81 -24.40 -26.37 -13.57
C TYR A 81 -24.84 -26.85 -12.18
N ALA A 82 -23.93 -27.42 -11.38
CA ALA A 82 -24.16 -27.71 -9.97
C ALA A 82 -23.61 -26.52 -9.13
N PRO A 83 -24.45 -25.68 -8.50
CA PRO A 83 -24.04 -24.36 -7.97
C PRO A 83 -23.22 -24.36 -6.66
N SER A 84 -22.71 -25.49 -6.18
CA SER A 84 -22.27 -25.60 -4.77
C SER A 84 -20.99 -26.40 -4.48
N ALA A 85 -20.24 -26.83 -5.49
CA ALA A 85 -18.90 -27.39 -5.25
C ALA A 85 -17.86 -26.33 -5.60
N GLN A 86 -17.06 -25.87 -4.62
CA GLN A 86 -15.79 -25.19 -4.91
C GLN A 86 -14.96 -26.13 -5.80
N ARG A 87 -14.89 -25.83 -7.10
CA ARG A 87 -14.09 -26.61 -8.04
C ARG A 87 -12.73 -25.97 -8.15
N ASN A 88 -11.72 -26.66 -7.62
CA ASN A 88 -10.34 -26.23 -7.77
C ASN A 88 -9.96 -26.24 -9.25
N ARG A 89 -9.30 -25.18 -9.69
CA ARG A 89 -8.77 -25.10 -11.05
C ARG A 89 -7.56 -26.01 -11.18
N ASN A 90 -7.52 -26.78 -12.27
CA ASN A 90 -6.49 -27.78 -12.52
C ASN A 90 -5.94 -27.65 -13.92
N LEU A 91 -4.79 -28.27 -14.18
CA LEU A 91 -4.19 -28.29 -15.51
C LEU A 91 -4.86 -29.31 -16.41
N PHE A 92 -5.04 -28.91 -17.66
CA PHE A 92 -5.54 -29.69 -18.77
C PHE A 92 -4.54 -29.65 -19.92
N ARG A 93 -4.57 -30.71 -20.75
CA ARG A 93 -3.79 -30.84 -21.98
C ARG A 93 -4.72 -31.14 -23.14
N LYS A 94 -4.58 -30.40 -24.24
CA LYS A 94 -5.24 -30.66 -25.53
C LYS A 94 -4.19 -30.70 -26.62
N CYS A 95 -4.14 -31.80 -27.39
CA CYS A 95 -3.21 -31.96 -28.51
C CYS A 95 -4.04 -32.16 -29.79
N GLY A 96 -3.77 -31.35 -30.82
CA GLY A 96 -4.55 -31.32 -32.06
C GLY A 96 -6.06 -31.20 -31.82
N ASP A 97 -6.85 -31.92 -32.62
CA ASP A 97 -8.31 -31.94 -32.54
C ASP A 97 -8.88 -32.82 -31.40
N GLY A 98 -8.02 -33.48 -30.62
CA GLY A 98 -8.43 -34.35 -29.52
C GLY A 98 -9.16 -33.62 -28.39
N ALA A 99 -9.90 -34.36 -27.55
CA ALA A 99 -10.53 -33.80 -26.35
C ALA A 99 -9.49 -33.39 -25.31
N ALA A 100 -9.77 -32.33 -24.55
CA ALA A 100 -8.90 -31.92 -23.44
C ALA A 100 -8.92 -32.98 -22.32
N THR A 101 -7.74 -33.27 -21.77
CA THR A 101 -7.54 -34.26 -20.69
C THR A 101 -7.02 -33.56 -19.44
N LYS A 102 -7.64 -33.80 -18.29
CA LYS A 102 -7.16 -33.30 -16.99
C LYS A 102 -5.84 -34.00 -16.61
N ILE A 103 -4.80 -33.22 -16.29
CA ILE A 103 -3.46 -33.74 -15.97
C ILE A 103 -3.02 -33.50 -14.51
N THR A 104 -3.73 -32.67 -13.73
CA THR A 104 -3.59 -32.56 -12.28
C THR A 104 -4.95 -32.68 -11.58
N ASP A 105 -4.98 -33.20 -10.36
CA ASP A 105 -6.18 -33.22 -9.51
C ASP A 105 -5.81 -32.84 -8.06
N LEU A 106 -5.67 -31.54 -7.83
CA LEU A 106 -5.21 -30.99 -6.56
C LEU A 106 -6.36 -30.42 -5.73
N GLN A 107 -6.20 -30.52 -4.40
CA GLN A 107 -7.08 -29.89 -3.41
C GLN A 107 -6.68 -28.42 -3.18
N GLY A 108 -6.46 -27.69 -4.26
CA GLY A 108 -6.12 -26.27 -4.31
C GLY A 108 -6.03 -25.79 -5.76
N ASP A 109 -6.08 -24.49 -5.96
CA ASP A 109 -6.04 -23.86 -7.28
C ASP A 109 -4.66 -24.00 -7.93
N VAL A 110 -4.67 -24.21 -9.24
CA VAL A 110 -3.50 -24.18 -10.12
C VAL A 110 -3.57 -22.94 -11.02
N SER A 111 -2.42 -22.33 -11.31
CA SER A 111 -2.30 -21.18 -12.23
C SER A 111 -0.89 -21.08 -12.83
N ARG A 112 -0.75 -20.26 -13.88
CA ARG A 112 0.55 -19.88 -14.49
C ARG A 112 1.44 -21.10 -14.84
N PRO A 113 1.01 -22.01 -15.72
CA PRO A 113 1.88 -23.07 -16.19
C PRO A 113 3.01 -22.47 -17.04
N ALA A 114 4.20 -23.04 -16.90
CA ALA A 114 5.40 -22.67 -17.64
C ALA A 114 6.13 -23.95 -18.09
N PRO A 115 6.70 -23.99 -19.31
CA PRO A 115 7.38 -25.17 -19.82
C PRO A 115 8.65 -25.50 -19.04
N GLY A 116 8.87 -26.78 -18.76
CA GLY A 116 10.13 -27.33 -18.23
C GLY A 116 10.87 -28.18 -19.25
N LYS A 117 12.01 -28.79 -18.86
CA LYS A 117 12.76 -29.72 -19.70
C LYS A 117 12.08 -31.09 -19.75
N GLU A 118 12.40 -31.90 -20.78
CA GLU A 118 12.08 -33.34 -20.82
C GLU A 118 10.60 -33.64 -20.52
N CYS A 119 9.69 -32.91 -21.18
CA CYS A 119 8.24 -33.03 -20.98
C CYS A 119 7.73 -32.69 -19.56
N SER A 120 8.46 -31.90 -18.77
CA SER A 120 7.97 -31.39 -17.48
C SER A 120 7.30 -30.01 -17.60
N LEU A 121 6.52 -29.64 -16.60
CA LEU A 121 5.78 -28.38 -16.52
C LEU A 121 5.90 -27.80 -15.12
N TYR A 122 6.22 -26.51 -15.00
CA TYR A 122 6.17 -25.78 -13.74
C TYR A 122 4.85 -25.02 -13.61
N PHE A 123 4.28 -24.93 -12.43
CA PHE A 123 3.04 -24.20 -12.20
C PHE A 123 2.94 -23.72 -10.77
N LEU A 124 2.05 -22.76 -10.53
CA LEU A 124 1.71 -22.29 -9.19
C LEU A 124 0.54 -23.09 -8.64
N SER A 125 0.64 -23.53 -7.37
CA SER A 125 -0.51 -24.11 -6.67
C SER A 125 -0.55 -23.74 -5.19
N ASN A 126 -1.75 -23.59 -4.63
CA ASN A 126 -1.96 -23.34 -3.19
C ASN A 126 -2.53 -24.56 -2.44
N HIS A 127 -2.41 -25.77 -2.98
CA HIS A 127 -2.95 -26.98 -2.34
C HIS A 127 -2.38 -27.28 -0.94
N GLU A 128 -1.22 -26.70 -0.58
CA GLU A 128 -0.64 -26.75 0.77
C GLU A 128 -1.02 -25.54 1.65
N GLY A 129 -1.86 -24.62 1.14
CA GLY A 129 -2.36 -23.42 1.82
C GLY A 129 -1.71 -22.11 1.35
N VAL A 130 -0.55 -22.16 0.69
CA VAL A 130 0.19 -20.98 0.16
C VAL A 130 0.66 -21.29 -1.26
N ARG A 131 0.53 -20.33 -2.18
CA ARG A 131 0.98 -20.51 -3.57
C ARG A 131 2.49 -20.73 -3.64
N ASN A 132 2.88 -21.88 -4.15
CA ASN A 132 4.26 -22.27 -4.41
C ASN A 132 4.42 -22.77 -5.85
N VAL A 133 5.66 -22.77 -6.33
CA VAL A 133 6.04 -23.38 -7.61
C VAL A 133 6.18 -24.88 -7.40
N TYR A 134 5.49 -25.63 -8.25
CA TYR A 134 5.58 -27.09 -8.33
C TYR A 134 5.98 -27.49 -9.75
N ARG A 135 6.73 -28.58 -9.85
CA ARG A 135 7.06 -29.22 -11.12
C ARG A 135 6.27 -30.51 -11.25
N LEU A 136 5.60 -30.66 -12.39
CA LEU A 136 4.98 -31.90 -12.83
C LEU A 136 5.93 -32.59 -13.82
N PRO A 137 6.60 -33.70 -13.43
CA PRO A 137 7.34 -34.52 -14.38
C PRO A 137 6.39 -35.22 -15.36
N ASP A 138 6.87 -35.56 -16.56
CA ASP A 138 6.14 -36.33 -17.58
C ASP A 138 4.77 -35.75 -17.99
N ALA A 139 4.59 -34.43 -17.92
CA ALA A 139 3.35 -33.72 -18.26
C ALA A 139 2.86 -34.03 -19.69
N CYS A 140 3.78 -34.24 -20.65
CA CYS A 140 3.42 -34.62 -22.03
C CYS A 140 2.99 -36.09 -22.18
N ARG A 141 3.43 -37.00 -21.28
CA ARG A 141 3.18 -38.44 -21.38
C ARG A 141 2.08 -38.95 -20.44
N ARG A 142 1.68 -38.14 -19.45
CA ARG A 142 0.68 -38.53 -18.46
C ARG A 142 -0.69 -38.82 -19.09
N SER A 143 -1.31 -39.92 -18.64
CA SER A 143 -2.66 -40.35 -18.99
C SER A 143 -3.63 -40.32 -17.80
N ARG A 144 -3.13 -40.08 -16.59
CA ARG A 144 -3.91 -39.92 -15.35
C ARG A 144 -3.53 -38.60 -14.67
N PRO A 145 -4.49 -37.91 -14.02
CA PRO A 145 -4.20 -36.70 -13.27
C PRO A 145 -3.21 -36.95 -12.13
N ALA A 146 -2.24 -36.07 -11.98
CA ALA A 146 -1.28 -36.05 -10.88
C ALA A 146 -1.92 -35.56 -9.58
N SER A 147 -1.65 -36.25 -8.48
CA SER A 147 -1.95 -35.83 -7.12
C SER A 147 -0.78 -35.05 -6.51
N ALA A 148 -0.94 -34.50 -5.30
CA ALA A 148 0.14 -33.79 -4.61
C ALA A 148 1.41 -34.64 -4.40
N ARG A 149 1.30 -35.99 -4.39
CA ARG A 149 2.45 -36.90 -4.25
C ARG A 149 3.27 -37.08 -5.52
N ASP A 150 2.72 -36.65 -6.65
CA ASP A 150 3.30 -36.79 -7.98
C ASP A 150 4.09 -35.54 -8.41
N LEU A 151 4.23 -34.55 -7.51
CA LEU A 151 4.80 -33.23 -7.80
C LEU A 151 6.12 -33.03 -7.06
N ASP A 152 7.09 -32.40 -7.74
CA ASP A 152 8.28 -31.88 -7.08
C ASP A 152 7.99 -30.45 -6.61
N ARG A 153 8.12 -30.19 -5.30
CA ARG A 153 8.00 -28.84 -4.76
C ARG A 153 9.27 -28.05 -5.05
N ILE A 154 9.15 -26.98 -5.83
CA ILE A 154 10.28 -26.13 -6.21
C ILE A 154 10.48 -24.99 -5.21
N THR A 155 9.41 -24.38 -4.69
CA THR A 155 9.53 -23.32 -3.67
C THR A 155 8.83 -23.66 -2.36
N ALA A 156 9.33 -23.08 -1.26
CA ALA A 156 8.67 -23.10 0.03
C ALA A 156 8.42 -21.67 0.57
N SER A 157 7.79 -20.84 -0.25
CA SER A 157 7.36 -19.49 0.12
C SER A 157 6.32 -19.54 1.25
N SER A 158 6.50 -18.65 2.23
CA SER A 158 5.58 -18.37 3.33
C SER A 158 4.58 -17.25 3.02
N THR A 159 4.77 -16.52 1.91
CA THR A 159 4.05 -15.27 1.58
C THR A 159 3.42 -15.25 0.18
N GLU A 160 3.25 -16.43 -0.43
CA GLU A 160 2.78 -16.66 -1.81
C GLU A 160 3.76 -16.26 -2.93
N VAL A 161 3.82 -17.09 -3.98
CA VAL A 161 4.37 -16.73 -5.29
C VAL A 161 3.21 -16.23 -6.16
N LEU A 162 3.36 -15.02 -6.69
CA LEU A 162 2.31 -14.29 -7.43
C LEU A 162 2.38 -14.49 -8.93
N SER A 163 3.58 -14.63 -9.48
CA SER A 163 3.82 -14.86 -10.90
C SER A 163 4.94 -15.87 -11.07
N LEU A 164 4.80 -16.65 -12.13
CA LEU A 164 5.80 -17.59 -12.61
C LEU A 164 5.92 -17.41 -14.12
N ASP A 165 7.15 -17.38 -14.60
CA ASP A 165 7.50 -17.45 -16.01
C ASP A 165 8.81 -18.27 -16.16
N SER A 166 9.10 -18.75 -17.36
CA SER A 166 10.31 -19.53 -17.65
C SER A 166 11.05 -18.96 -18.86
N GLY A 167 12.34 -18.66 -18.71
CA GLY A 167 13.19 -18.24 -19.81
C GLY A 167 13.86 -19.43 -20.50
N ARG A 168 13.60 -19.64 -21.80
CA ARG A 168 14.43 -20.52 -22.64
C ARG A 168 15.60 -19.70 -23.19
N GLN A 169 16.82 -19.98 -22.74
CA GLN A 169 18.02 -19.39 -23.34
C GLN A 169 18.16 -19.97 -24.77
N LYS A 170 17.95 -19.16 -25.81
CA LYS A 170 18.34 -19.55 -27.18
C LYS A 170 19.88 -19.63 -27.21
N SER A 171 20.42 -20.80 -27.52
CA SER A 171 21.83 -20.93 -27.87
C SER A 171 22.09 -20.14 -29.15
N ASP A 172 23.01 -19.17 -29.11
CA ASP A 172 23.46 -18.40 -30.29
C ASP A 172 24.14 -19.28 -31.36
N SER A 173 24.46 -20.53 -31.03
CA SER A 173 25.00 -21.52 -31.97
C SER A 173 23.90 -22.48 -32.44
N PRO A 174 23.62 -22.57 -33.76
CA PRO A 174 22.69 -23.57 -34.29
C PRO A 174 23.27 -24.97 -34.04
N GLY A 175 22.56 -25.79 -33.26
CA GLY A 175 22.90 -27.20 -33.00
C GLY A 175 23.25 -27.56 -31.55
N THR A 176 23.37 -26.60 -30.63
CA THR A 176 23.54 -26.89 -29.19
C THR A 176 22.21 -26.75 -28.45
N GLN A 177 21.68 -27.88 -27.94
CA GLN A 177 20.58 -27.83 -26.98
C GLN A 177 21.06 -27.17 -25.66
N PRO A 178 20.25 -26.33 -25.02
CA PRO A 178 20.56 -25.79 -23.69
C PRO A 178 20.83 -26.93 -22.70
N ILE A 179 21.91 -26.82 -21.93
CA ILE A 179 22.45 -27.92 -21.11
C ILE A 179 21.70 -28.08 -19.75
N GLY A 180 20.71 -27.23 -19.42
CA GLY A 180 19.98 -27.25 -18.13
C GLY A 180 18.47 -26.95 -18.23
N ASP A 181 17.75 -27.09 -17.11
CA ASP A 181 16.36 -26.63 -16.95
C ASP A 181 16.26 -25.11 -17.20
N PRO A 182 15.11 -24.61 -17.72
CA PRO A 182 14.95 -23.18 -17.94
C PRO A 182 14.97 -22.42 -16.61
N SER A 183 15.63 -21.26 -16.59
CA SER A 183 15.56 -20.37 -15.43
C SER A 183 14.11 -19.91 -15.22
N LEU A 184 13.63 -20.07 -13.99
CA LEU A 184 12.31 -19.64 -13.56
C LEU A 184 12.38 -18.21 -13.05
N LEU A 185 11.59 -17.31 -13.64
CA LEU A 185 11.37 -15.98 -13.12
C LEU A 185 10.11 -16.00 -12.25
N LEU A 186 10.24 -15.56 -11.01
CA LEU A 186 9.14 -15.61 -10.06
C LEU A 186 9.05 -14.33 -9.25
N SER A 187 7.81 -13.86 -9.04
CA SER A 187 7.54 -12.70 -8.20
C SER A 187 6.84 -13.13 -6.92
N ARG A 188 7.31 -12.67 -5.75
CA ARG A 188 6.66 -12.94 -4.47
C ARG A 188 6.47 -11.64 -3.69
N LEU A 189 5.47 -11.63 -2.83
CA LEU A 189 5.30 -10.53 -1.88
C LEU A 189 6.14 -10.88 -0.65
N GLU A 190 7.21 -10.15 -0.36
CA GLU A 190 7.95 -10.35 0.88
C GLU A 190 7.91 -9.05 1.66
N GLU A 191 7.33 -9.11 2.86
CA GLU A 191 7.14 -7.94 3.74
C GLU A 191 6.37 -6.76 3.14
N GLY A 192 5.50 -7.07 2.17
CA GLY A 192 4.70 -6.07 1.46
C GLY A 192 5.46 -5.33 0.36
N ALA A 193 6.67 -5.75 0.02
CA ALA A 193 7.35 -5.40 -1.22
C ALA A 193 7.21 -6.55 -2.24
N LEU A 194 7.10 -6.20 -3.53
CA LEU A 194 7.15 -7.19 -4.61
C LEU A 194 8.61 -7.47 -4.96
N GLU A 195 9.06 -8.68 -4.70
CA GLU A 195 10.39 -9.14 -5.07
C GLU A 195 10.31 -9.97 -6.36
N VAL A 196 11.23 -9.74 -7.31
CA VAL A 196 11.38 -10.57 -8.52
C VAL A 196 12.70 -11.33 -8.43
N ARG A 197 12.63 -12.66 -8.48
CA ARG A 197 13.78 -13.57 -8.43
C ARG A 197 13.87 -14.43 -9.66
N MET A 198 15.09 -14.80 -10.01
CA MET A 198 15.40 -15.83 -10.98
C MET A 198 15.96 -17.05 -10.26
N VAL A 199 15.43 -18.23 -10.55
CA VAL A 199 15.83 -19.51 -9.94
C VAL A 199 16.21 -20.47 -11.05
N GLU A 200 17.33 -21.18 -10.90
CA GLU A 200 17.73 -22.28 -11.79
C GLU A 200 17.42 -23.59 -11.06
N PRO A 201 16.38 -24.35 -11.46
CA PRO A 201 16.09 -25.66 -10.87
C PRO A 201 17.18 -26.65 -11.32
N GLU A 202 17.94 -27.26 -10.39
CA GLU A 202 18.70 -28.48 -10.70
C GLU A 202 17.89 -29.68 -10.17
N ASP A 203 17.83 -30.79 -10.92
CA ASP A 203 17.25 -32.09 -10.56
C ASP A 203 16.72 -32.24 -9.10
N GLY A 204 15.55 -31.66 -8.82
CA GLY A 204 14.85 -31.78 -7.54
C GLY A 204 15.46 -31.03 -6.33
N LYS A 205 16.46 -30.15 -6.52
CA LYS A 205 17.05 -29.31 -5.48
C LYS A 205 17.23 -27.86 -5.94
N LEU A 206 16.76 -26.92 -5.13
CA LEU A 206 17.18 -25.51 -5.19
C LEU A 206 18.67 -25.44 -4.85
N ASN A 207 19.54 -25.06 -5.79
CA ASN A 207 20.91 -24.66 -5.47
C ASN A 207 21.24 -23.28 -6.04
N THR A 208 21.91 -22.49 -5.19
CA THR A 208 22.32 -21.09 -5.38
C THR A 208 21.20 -20.12 -5.75
N GLU A 209 20.57 -19.58 -4.70
CA GLU A 209 19.96 -18.25 -4.76
C GLU A 209 21.00 -17.28 -5.34
N ARG A 210 20.83 -16.85 -6.60
CA ARG A 210 21.51 -15.63 -7.01
C ARG A 210 20.92 -14.51 -6.16
N SER A 211 21.81 -13.65 -5.62
CA SER A 211 21.43 -12.44 -4.91
C SER A 211 20.25 -11.78 -5.63
N ALA A 212 19.23 -11.39 -4.86
CA ALA A 212 18.03 -10.74 -5.38
C ALA A 212 18.41 -9.77 -6.49
N SER A 213 17.65 -9.79 -7.60
CA SER A 213 17.82 -8.85 -8.70
C SER A 213 17.82 -7.46 -8.08
N VAL A 214 19.01 -6.86 -7.92
CA VAL A 214 19.13 -5.44 -7.62
C VAL A 214 18.26 -4.77 -8.67
N PRO A 215 17.37 -3.83 -8.31
CA PRO A 215 16.63 -3.07 -9.30
C PRO A 215 17.67 -2.51 -10.27
N THR A 216 17.79 -3.17 -11.41
CA THR A 216 18.67 -2.71 -12.46
C THR A 216 17.83 -1.63 -13.07
N PHE A 217 17.93 -0.43 -12.49
CA PHE A 217 17.68 0.76 -13.26
C PHE A 217 18.60 0.60 -14.45
N LEU A 218 17.98 0.30 -15.59
CA LEU A 218 18.66 0.26 -16.86
C LEU A 218 19.57 1.49 -16.88
N PRO A 219 20.87 1.35 -17.23
CA PRO A 219 21.78 2.49 -17.26
C PRO A 219 21.10 3.62 -18.03
N SER A 220 21.39 4.88 -17.70
CA SER A 220 20.75 6.07 -18.33
C SER A 220 20.81 6.09 -19.87
N ASN A 221 21.59 5.19 -20.47
CA ASN A 221 21.81 5.03 -21.89
C ASN A 221 21.14 3.78 -22.49
N TYR A 222 20.34 3.02 -21.74
CA TYR A 222 19.57 1.91 -22.30
C TYR A 222 18.37 2.46 -23.07
N SER A 223 18.48 2.42 -24.40
CA SER A 223 17.35 2.60 -25.30
C SER A 223 16.71 1.24 -25.51
N LEU A 224 15.40 1.12 -25.30
CA LEU A 224 14.66 0.03 -25.94
C LEU A 224 14.83 0.20 -27.45
N ASP A 225 15.05 -0.89 -28.17
CA ASP A 225 14.90 -0.86 -29.62
C ASP A 225 13.47 -0.39 -29.94
N PRO A 226 13.28 0.47 -30.96
CA PRO A 226 11.95 0.88 -31.37
C PRO A 226 11.12 -0.38 -31.61
N LEU A 227 9.99 -0.52 -30.89
CA LEU A 227 9.10 -1.68 -30.99
C LEU A 227 8.61 -1.94 -32.43
N LEU A 228 8.81 -0.99 -33.35
CA LEU A 228 8.64 -1.11 -34.79
C LEU A 228 9.71 -0.26 -35.52
N PRO A 229 10.66 -0.85 -36.27
CA PRO A 229 11.68 -0.08 -36.99
C PRO A 229 11.12 0.83 -38.10
N ASN A 230 9.92 0.52 -38.63
CA ASN A 230 9.32 1.17 -39.79
C ASN A 230 7.81 1.49 -39.66
N GLY A 231 7.20 1.29 -38.50
CA GLY A 231 5.78 1.58 -38.28
C GLY A 231 5.62 2.82 -37.44
N ALA A 232 5.09 3.91 -38.01
CA ALA A 232 4.64 5.03 -37.19
C ALA A 232 3.55 4.52 -36.24
N MET A 233 3.81 4.57 -34.93
CA MET A 233 2.73 4.47 -33.95
C MET A 233 1.82 5.68 -34.16
N SER A 234 0.73 5.51 -34.91
CA SER A 234 -0.40 6.41 -34.74
C SER A 234 -1.06 6.00 -33.43
N VAL A 235 -0.96 6.87 -32.42
CA VAL A 235 -1.90 6.84 -31.30
C VAL A 235 -3.27 7.10 -31.93
N GLU A 236 -4.02 6.05 -32.22
CA GLU A 236 -5.44 6.19 -32.48
C GLU A 236 -6.09 6.53 -31.14
N SER A 237 -6.33 7.83 -30.93
CA SER A 237 -7.33 8.26 -29.97
C SER A 237 -8.65 7.70 -30.48
N TYR A 238 -9.17 6.67 -29.83
CA TYR A 238 -10.60 6.40 -29.91
C TYR A 238 -11.25 7.70 -29.45
N THR A 239 -11.82 8.46 -30.39
CA THR A 239 -12.64 9.63 -30.08
C THR A 239 -13.92 9.12 -29.44
N ALA A 240 -13.83 8.65 -28.20
CA ALA A 240 -14.95 8.74 -27.31
C ALA A 240 -15.21 10.24 -27.11
N ASP A 241 -16.46 10.66 -27.24
CA ASP A 241 -16.83 12.02 -26.85
C ASP A 241 -16.37 12.23 -25.41
N TYR A 242 -15.61 13.30 -25.15
CA TYR A 242 -15.15 13.64 -23.81
C TYR A 242 -16.38 13.76 -22.88
N ASP A 243 -16.46 12.89 -21.88
CA ASP A 243 -17.49 12.96 -20.86
C ASP A 243 -16.98 13.82 -19.69
N PRO A 244 -17.55 15.02 -19.47
CA PRO A 244 -17.17 15.86 -18.34
C PRO A 244 -17.70 15.34 -17.00
N LEU A 245 -18.47 14.24 -16.99
CA LEU A 245 -19.03 13.68 -15.76
C LEU A 245 -17.92 13.11 -14.88
N LEU A 246 -17.81 13.64 -13.66
CA LEU A 246 -16.88 13.10 -12.66
C LEU A 246 -17.35 11.72 -12.19
N ARG A 247 -16.51 10.70 -12.41
CA ARG A 247 -16.73 9.32 -12.01
C ARG A 247 -15.79 8.95 -10.87
N LEU A 248 -16.13 7.91 -10.11
CA LEU A 248 -15.30 7.44 -9.01
C LEU A 248 -13.91 7.04 -9.55
N SER A 249 -12.88 7.79 -9.15
CA SER A 249 -11.50 7.62 -9.62
C SER A 249 -10.69 6.65 -8.76
N ARG A 250 -11.10 6.47 -7.51
CA ARG A 250 -10.48 5.58 -6.52
C ARG A 250 -11.56 4.95 -5.64
N PRO A 251 -11.36 3.72 -5.13
CA PRO A 251 -12.23 3.15 -4.11
C PRO A 251 -12.38 4.13 -2.93
N PRO A 252 -13.60 4.37 -2.43
CA PRO A 252 -13.79 5.19 -1.25
C PRO A 252 -13.20 4.45 -0.04
N ILE A 253 -12.61 5.22 0.87
CA ILE A 253 -11.95 4.65 2.05
C ILE A 253 -12.70 5.09 3.29
N LEU A 254 -13.04 4.12 4.13
CA LEU A 254 -13.62 4.33 5.46
C LEU A 254 -12.64 3.81 6.49
N PHE A 255 -12.15 4.71 7.34
CA PHE A 255 -11.26 4.43 8.46
C PHE A 255 -12.03 4.66 9.76
N ILE A 256 -11.96 3.72 10.70
CA ILE A 256 -12.54 3.87 12.04
C ILE A 256 -11.49 3.43 13.03
N THR A 257 -11.20 4.27 14.02
CA THR A 257 -10.25 4.00 15.10
C THR A 257 -10.91 4.27 16.45
N GLY A 258 -10.40 3.63 17.49
CA GLY A 258 -10.85 3.89 18.85
C GLY A 258 -9.72 3.64 19.83
N ALA A 259 -9.77 4.32 20.97
CA ALA A 259 -8.80 4.21 22.04
C ALA A 259 -9.52 4.02 23.37
N SER A 260 -8.85 3.36 24.32
CA SER A 260 -9.27 3.31 25.71
C SER A 260 -8.14 3.70 26.65
N ASP A 261 -8.45 4.32 27.77
CA ASP A 261 -7.48 4.58 28.83
C ASP A 261 -7.52 3.51 29.93
N SER A 262 -6.67 3.65 30.94
CA SER A 262 -6.59 2.74 32.10
C SER A 262 -7.80 2.81 33.04
N GLU A 263 -8.65 3.83 32.88
CA GLU A 263 -9.86 4.05 33.66
C GLU A 263 -11.11 3.47 32.97
N GLY A 264 -10.95 2.99 31.73
CA GLY A 264 -12.01 2.37 30.95
C GLY A 264 -12.82 3.37 30.11
N ASN A 265 -12.38 4.62 29.99
CA ASN A 265 -13.00 5.56 29.06
C ASN A 265 -12.66 5.12 27.63
N THR A 266 -13.61 5.29 26.71
CA THR A 266 -13.43 4.93 25.29
C THR A 266 -13.70 6.13 24.40
N SER A 267 -12.86 6.31 23.38
CA SER A 267 -13.00 7.32 22.33
C SER A 267 -13.08 6.62 20.98
N VAL A 268 -13.91 7.13 20.07
CA VAL A 268 -14.06 6.60 18.71
C VAL A 268 -13.92 7.75 17.72
N ALA A 269 -13.08 7.56 16.72
CA ALA A 269 -12.93 8.45 15.59
C ALA A 269 -13.11 7.71 14.27
N GLY A 270 -13.62 8.41 13.25
CA GLY A 270 -13.79 7.88 11.91
C GLY A 270 -13.32 8.88 10.86
N ALA A 271 -12.88 8.39 9.71
CA ALA A 271 -12.61 9.19 8.52
C ALA A 271 -13.22 8.51 7.29
N ALA A 272 -13.83 9.30 6.40
CA ALA A 272 -14.34 8.85 5.12
C ALA A 272 -13.71 9.69 4.01
N TYR A 273 -13.16 9.05 2.99
CA TYR A 273 -12.52 9.67 1.84
C TYR A 273 -13.16 9.17 0.54
N PHE A 274 -13.40 10.08 -0.40
CA PHE A 274 -13.80 9.75 -1.75
C PHE A 274 -13.10 10.66 -2.76
N ALA A 275 -12.91 10.14 -3.98
CA ALA A 275 -12.29 10.88 -5.07
C ALA A 275 -13.02 10.60 -6.39
N LEU A 276 -13.45 11.67 -7.06
CA LEU A 276 -14.04 11.63 -8.38
C LEU A 276 -13.10 12.31 -9.38
N ALA A 277 -13.04 11.82 -10.62
CA ALA A 277 -12.28 12.46 -11.70
C ALA A 277 -13.03 12.33 -13.03
N ASP A 278 -12.73 13.22 -13.97
CA ASP A 278 -13.18 13.13 -15.35
C ASP A 278 -12.37 12.09 -16.15
N ASP A 279 -12.83 11.75 -17.35
CA ASP A 279 -12.14 10.77 -18.22
C ASP A 279 -10.72 11.23 -18.63
N SER A 280 -10.45 12.54 -18.61
CA SER A 280 -9.12 13.07 -18.90
C SER A 280 -8.14 12.97 -17.73
N GLY A 281 -8.65 12.83 -16.51
CA GLY A 281 -7.90 12.90 -15.26
C GLY A 281 -7.37 14.30 -14.92
N PHE A 282 -7.73 15.33 -15.69
CA PHE A 282 -7.31 16.71 -15.44
C PHE A 282 -8.16 17.40 -14.37
N HIS A 283 -9.40 16.95 -14.19
CA HIS A 283 -10.32 17.51 -13.22
C HIS A 283 -10.66 16.47 -12.15
N ASP A 284 -10.39 16.80 -10.89
CA ASP A 284 -10.69 15.94 -9.76
C ASP A 284 -11.51 16.66 -8.68
N LEU A 285 -12.35 15.90 -7.99
CA LEU A 285 -13.08 16.33 -6.80
C LEU A 285 -12.85 15.30 -5.69
N GLU A 286 -12.23 15.76 -4.61
CA GLU A 286 -11.94 14.93 -3.43
C GLU A 286 -12.73 15.45 -2.22
N GLY A 287 -13.21 14.51 -1.40
CA GLY A 287 -13.88 14.83 -0.15
C GLY A 287 -13.39 13.99 1.01
N LEU A 288 -13.19 14.64 2.14
CA LEU A 288 -12.68 14.04 3.37
C LEU A 288 -13.54 14.49 4.54
N ILE A 289 -14.08 13.51 5.25
CA ILE A 289 -14.95 13.73 6.41
C ILE A 289 -14.31 13.02 7.58
N THR A 290 -14.13 13.68 8.70
CA THR A 290 -13.66 13.03 9.93
C THR A 290 -14.58 13.31 11.09
N TYR A 291 -14.84 12.31 11.91
CA TYR A 291 -15.68 12.37 13.09
C TYR A 291 -14.88 11.94 14.31
N GLN A 292 -15.09 12.57 15.46
CA GLN A 292 -14.46 12.16 16.72
C GLN A 292 -15.41 12.35 17.90
N ASP A 293 -15.76 11.26 18.59
CA ASP A 293 -16.57 11.18 19.81
C ASP A 293 -18.00 11.72 19.70
N ARG A 294 -18.20 12.95 19.21
CA ARG A 294 -19.47 13.67 19.19
C ARG A 294 -19.68 14.36 17.84
N PRO A 295 -20.92 14.55 17.37
CA PRO A 295 -21.23 15.26 16.13
C PRO A 295 -20.68 16.69 16.04
N SER A 296 -20.44 17.34 17.18
CA SER A 296 -19.84 18.68 17.23
C SER A 296 -18.40 18.72 16.72
N ASN A 297 -17.71 17.57 16.68
CA ASN A 297 -16.30 17.45 16.26
C ASN A 297 -16.18 16.92 14.83
N LEU A 298 -17.24 17.06 14.02
CA LEU A 298 -17.21 16.69 12.61
C LEU A 298 -16.35 17.70 11.83
N ASN A 299 -15.36 17.19 11.11
CA ASN A 299 -14.59 17.95 10.13
C ASN A 299 -14.97 17.51 8.72
N VAL A 300 -15.01 18.47 7.81
CA VAL A 300 -15.31 18.25 6.39
C VAL A 300 -14.33 19.10 5.57
N ASP A 301 -13.67 18.51 4.59
CA ASP A 301 -12.83 19.18 3.57
C ASP A 301 -13.31 18.68 2.21
N LEU A 302 -13.55 19.61 1.28
CA LEU A 302 -13.90 19.35 -0.11
C LEU A 302 -12.94 20.13 -0.99
N ARG A 303 -12.25 19.44 -1.91
CA ARG A 303 -11.26 20.01 -2.80
C ARG A 303 -11.57 19.69 -4.24
N TYR A 304 -11.51 20.72 -5.08
CA TYR A 304 -11.43 20.58 -6.52
C TYR A 304 -9.99 20.77 -7.00
N GLY A 305 -9.52 19.87 -7.87
CA GLY A 305 -8.21 19.89 -8.48
C GLY A 305 -8.25 20.09 -10.00
N TYR A 306 -7.28 20.84 -10.50
CA TYR A 306 -7.00 20.99 -11.92
C TYR A 306 -5.52 20.71 -12.21
N SER A 307 -5.26 19.65 -12.98
CA SER A 307 -3.92 19.06 -13.12
C SER A 307 -3.43 18.90 -14.56
N ARG A 308 -4.02 19.64 -15.52
CA ARG A 308 -3.62 19.63 -16.93
C ARG A 308 -2.15 20.03 -17.17
N TRP A 309 -1.60 20.90 -16.33
CA TRP A 309 -0.23 21.39 -16.45
C TRP A 309 0.67 20.75 -15.39
N ARG A 310 2.00 20.92 -15.57
CA ARG A 310 2.97 20.47 -14.55
C ARG A 310 2.65 21.08 -13.18
N THR A 311 2.27 22.36 -13.15
CA THR A 311 1.69 22.99 -11.97
C THR A 311 0.27 22.49 -11.79
N LYS A 312 -0.03 21.94 -10.62
CA LYS A 312 -1.38 21.54 -10.22
C LYS A 312 -2.01 22.66 -9.40
N PHE A 313 -3.30 22.89 -9.64
CA PHE A 313 -4.08 23.94 -9.01
C PHE A 313 -5.18 23.30 -8.19
N TYR A 314 -5.38 23.80 -6.98
CA TYR A 314 -6.39 23.31 -6.06
C TYR A 314 -7.20 24.46 -5.50
N THR A 315 -8.49 24.23 -5.30
CA THR A 315 -9.34 25.10 -4.50
C THR A 315 -10.22 24.23 -3.62
N GLY A 316 -10.47 24.67 -2.38
CA GLY A 316 -11.27 23.86 -1.46
C GLY A 316 -12.00 24.68 -0.42
N LEU A 317 -12.98 24.03 0.18
CA LEU A 317 -13.78 24.54 1.30
C LEU A 317 -13.67 23.54 2.43
N TYR A 318 -13.58 24.03 3.66
CA TYR A 318 -13.47 23.16 4.81
C TYR A 318 -14.17 23.74 6.06
N SER A 319 -14.55 22.84 6.96
CA SER A 319 -14.97 23.13 8.32
C SER A 319 -14.27 22.16 9.27
N SER A 320 -13.59 22.70 10.26
CA SER A 320 -12.78 22.02 11.26
C SER A 320 -13.31 22.39 12.64
N ARG A 321 -13.75 21.42 13.44
CA ARG A 321 -14.32 21.64 14.79
C ARG A 321 -13.72 20.71 15.85
N GLY A 322 -13.05 19.63 15.46
CA GLY A 322 -12.38 18.68 16.36
C GLY A 322 -10.86 18.76 16.29
N THR A 323 -10.19 18.16 17.28
CA THR A 323 -8.73 18.20 17.43
C THR A 323 -8.05 16.95 16.87
N PHE A 324 -8.78 15.84 16.73
CA PHE A 324 -8.26 14.59 16.18
C PHE A 324 -8.34 14.56 14.65
N ALA A 325 -7.25 14.08 14.02
CA ALA A 325 -7.21 13.77 12.59
C ALA A 325 -7.65 14.92 11.66
N LEU A 326 -7.20 16.15 11.94
CA LEU A 326 -7.35 17.31 11.03
C LEU A 326 -6.45 17.15 9.80
N PHE A 327 -6.84 16.23 8.93
CA PHE A 327 -6.29 16.12 7.59
C PHE A 327 -6.79 17.30 6.76
N SER A 328 -5.87 18.04 6.16
CA SER A 328 -6.17 18.93 5.04
C SER A 328 -5.66 18.27 3.78
N PHE A 329 -6.40 18.36 2.68
CA PHE A 329 -5.98 17.78 1.41
C PHE A 329 -4.62 18.26 0.89
N LEU A 330 -4.18 19.44 1.34
CA LEU A 330 -2.88 20.02 1.00
C LEU A 330 -1.71 19.26 1.63
N ASP A 331 -1.97 18.55 2.73
CA ASP A 331 -1.00 17.77 3.50
C ASP A 331 -1.45 16.30 3.67
N PHE A 332 -2.48 15.86 2.94
CA PHE A 332 -3.04 14.51 3.03
C PHE A 332 -2.35 13.54 2.07
N SER A 333 -2.04 12.35 2.57
CA SER A 333 -1.83 11.15 1.75
C SER A 333 -2.47 9.94 2.40
N LEU A 334 -2.88 8.96 1.60
CA LEU A 334 -3.49 7.72 2.08
C LEU A 334 -2.56 6.95 3.03
N ASN A 335 -1.26 6.91 2.71
CA ASN A 335 -0.26 6.31 3.59
C ASN A 335 -0.16 7.06 4.93
N GLN A 336 -0.33 8.38 4.92
CA GLN A 336 -0.38 9.15 6.17
C GLN A 336 -1.66 8.89 6.96
N LEU A 337 -2.82 8.78 6.32
CA LEU A 337 -4.06 8.39 7.01
C LEU A 337 -3.91 7.03 7.73
N LEU A 338 -3.30 6.04 7.06
CA LEU A 338 -3.18 4.68 7.55
C LEU A 338 -2.06 4.48 8.58
N TYR A 339 -0.89 5.09 8.36
CA TYR A 339 0.30 4.81 9.18
C TYR A 339 0.72 5.95 10.10
N ASN A 340 0.27 7.16 9.83
CA ASN A 340 0.86 8.38 10.37
C ASN A 340 -0.18 9.50 10.43
N PRO A 341 -1.32 9.31 11.14
CA PRO A 341 -2.42 10.26 11.14
C PRO A 341 -1.90 11.62 11.61
N TYR A 342 -1.84 12.57 10.70
CA TYR A 342 -1.24 13.88 10.96
C TYR A 342 -1.99 14.58 12.09
N PHE A 343 -1.23 15.03 13.08
CA PHE A 343 -1.71 15.93 14.11
C PHE A 343 -1.28 17.36 13.76
N ARG A 344 -2.23 18.29 13.71
CA ARG A 344 -1.89 19.72 13.72
C ARG A 344 -1.49 20.07 15.14
N LEU A 345 -0.24 20.49 15.32
CA LEU A 345 0.27 20.96 16.62
C LEU A 345 -0.57 22.12 17.18
N ILE A 346 -1.36 22.81 16.37
CA ILE A 346 -2.26 23.88 16.82
C ILE A 346 -3.70 23.37 16.70
N ASP A 347 -4.42 23.32 17.82
CA ASP A 347 -5.85 23.01 17.84
C ASP A 347 -6.67 24.19 17.28
N GLN A 348 -7.47 23.95 16.25
CA GLN A 348 -8.16 25.02 15.51
C GLN A 348 -9.59 24.64 15.11
N GLN A 349 -10.55 25.37 15.67
CA GLN A 349 -11.93 25.37 15.19
C GLN A 349 -12.11 26.48 14.16
N SER A 350 -12.27 26.11 12.89
CA SER A 350 -12.33 27.08 11.79
C SER A 350 -13.17 26.61 10.62
N THR A 351 -13.83 27.55 9.95
CA THR A 351 -14.51 27.31 8.68
C THR A 351 -13.92 28.27 7.64
N GLY A 352 -13.53 27.75 6.49
CA GLY A 352 -12.77 28.54 5.53
C GLY A 352 -12.70 27.95 4.13
N ALA A 353 -11.94 28.65 3.30
CA ALA A 353 -11.64 28.30 1.93
C ALA A 353 -10.14 28.46 1.67
N TYR A 354 -9.60 27.69 0.74
CA TYR A 354 -8.22 27.83 0.31
C TYR A 354 -8.07 27.70 -1.20
N ALA A 355 -7.03 28.31 -1.72
CA ALA A 355 -6.49 28.07 -3.05
C ALA A 355 -5.02 27.68 -2.92
N ALA A 356 -4.59 26.67 -3.66
CA ALA A 356 -3.21 26.20 -3.62
C ALA A 356 -2.65 25.87 -4.98
N PHE A 357 -1.34 25.99 -5.07
CA PHE A 357 -0.54 25.66 -6.23
C PHE A 357 0.50 24.64 -5.80
N TYR A 358 0.70 23.60 -6.60
CA TYR A 358 1.68 22.55 -6.36
C TYR A 358 2.55 22.39 -7.59
N TYR A 359 3.86 22.55 -7.42
CA TYR A 359 4.83 22.44 -8.49
C TYR A 359 5.86 21.33 -8.20
N PRO A 360 5.83 20.21 -8.95
CA PRO A 360 6.82 19.16 -8.82
C PRO A 360 8.15 19.63 -9.41
N LEU A 361 9.17 19.76 -8.57
CA LEU A 361 10.54 20.10 -8.99
C LEU A 361 11.20 18.89 -9.65
N HIS A 362 11.11 17.71 -9.02
CA HIS A 362 11.61 16.42 -9.51
C HIS A 362 10.77 15.27 -8.94
N LYS A 363 11.13 14.01 -9.22
CA LYS A 363 10.34 12.81 -8.86
C LYS A 363 9.97 12.70 -7.37
N PHE A 364 10.81 13.25 -6.49
CA PHE A 364 10.69 13.14 -5.04
C PHE A 364 10.45 14.49 -4.35
N GLY A 365 10.48 15.61 -5.08
CA GLY A 365 10.55 16.94 -4.47
C GLY A 365 9.57 17.91 -5.11
N ALA A 366 8.85 18.67 -4.29
CA ALA A 366 7.87 19.64 -4.72
C ALA A 366 7.83 20.87 -3.83
N VAL A 367 7.34 21.97 -4.40
CA VAL A 367 7.00 23.19 -3.67
C VAL A 367 5.50 23.42 -3.81
N SER A 368 4.86 23.79 -2.71
CA SER A 368 3.48 24.25 -2.70
C SER A 368 3.35 25.63 -2.07
N ALA A 369 2.35 26.36 -2.55
CA ALA A 369 1.93 27.64 -2.01
C ALA A 369 0.42 27.58 -1.78
N THR A 370 -0.02 27.92 -0.58
CA THR A 370 -1.43 27.91 -0.20
C THR A 370 -1.82 29.28 0.31
N TYR A 371 -2.89 29.84 -0.24
CA TYR A 371 -3.57 30.99 0.31
C TYR A 371 -4.88 30.53 0.96
N GLU A 372 -5.10 30.94 2.20
CA GLU A 372 -6.24 30.51 2.98
C GLU A 372 -6.97 31.69 3.61
N VAL A 373 -8.30 31.63 3.60
CA VAL A 373 -9.19 32.59 4.26
C VAL A 373 -10.17 31.81 5.12
N ALA A 374 -10.20 32.09 6.41
CA ALA A 374 -11.00 31.34 7.37
C ALA A 374 -11.53 32.21 8.51
N ARG A 375 -12.61 31.74 9.14
CA ARG A 375 -13.15 32.26 10.39
C ARG A 375 -12.84 31.26 11.50
N GLU A 376 -12.13 31.71 12.53
CA GLU A 376 -11.81 30.92 13.71
C GLU A 376 -12.74 31.31 14.86
N GLU A 377 -13.40 30.31 15.44
CA GLU A 377 -14.36 30.50 16.54
C GLU A 377 -14.18 29.39 17.55
N LYS A 378 -13.69 29.74 18.75
CA LYS A 378 -13.48 28.80 19.83
C LYS A 378 -13.79 29.46 21.17
N ILE A 379 -14.70 28.83 21.91
CA ILE A 379 -15.05 29.22 23.27
C ILE A 379 -14.37 28.24 24.22
N PHE A 380 -13.56 28.75 25.15
CA PHE A 380 -12.86 27.94 26.12
C PHE A 380 -13.68 27.80 27.40
N ALA A 381 -13.74 26.59 27.95
CA ALA A 381 -14.29 26.39 29.28
C ALA A 381 -13.36 27.00 30.34
N GLN A 382 -13.89 27.24 31.54
CA GLN A 382 -13.07 27.70 32.66
C GLN A 382 -11.91 26.71 32.89
N PRO A 383 -10.65 27.18 32.86
CA PRO A 383 -9.49 26.31 32.96
C PRO A 383 -9.39 25.72 34.37
N GLU A 384 -8.96 24.47 34.47
CA GLU A 384 -8.49 23.93 35.75
C GLU A 384 -7.20 24.65 36.19
N PRO A 385 -6.83 24.65 37.49
CA PRO A 385 -5.66 25.39 38.00
C PRO A 385 -4.33 25.05 37.30
N GLU A 386 -4.24 23.85 36.72
CA GLU A 386 -3.06 23.34 36.02
C GLU A 386 -3.08 23.65 34.52
N GLN A 387 -4.22 24.13 33.99
CA GLN A 387 -4.40 24.45 32.58
C GLN A 387 -4.09 25.92 32.28
N ARG A 388 -3.52 26.18 31.10
CA ARG A 388 -3.30 27.54 30.62
C ARG A 388 -4.63 28.26 30.46
N ASP A 389 -4.77 29.43 31.07
CA ASP A 389 -5.93 30.30 30.86
C ASP A 389 -5.97 30.79 29.40
N ARG A 390 -7.16 30.78 28.81
CA ARG A 390 -7.35 31.07 27.38
C ARG A 390 -8.54 31.96 27.16
N GLU A 391 -8.30 33.04 26.42
CA GLU A 391 -9.36 33.90 25.93
C GLU A 391 -10.11 33.23 24.77
N ASP A 392 -11.42 33.47 24.71
CA ASP A 392 -12.22 33.05 23.57
C ASP A 392 -11.69 33.64 22.27
N VAL A 393 -11.57 32.79 21.25
CA VAL A 393 -11.02 33.17 19.94
C VAL A 393 -12.15 33.42 18.97
N PHE A 394 -12.24 34.65 18.46
CA PHE A 394 -13.17 35.06 17.41
C PHE A 394 -12.45 35.90 16.35
N GLN A 395 -11.64 35.26 15.52
CA GLN A 395 -10.74 35.97 14.60
C GLN A 395 -10.92 35.55 13.16
N ASN A 396 -10.71 36.50 12.25
CA ASN A 396 -10.53 36.19 10.83
C ASN A 396 -9.07 35.80 10.61
N ARG A 397 -8.85 34.68 9.95
CA ARG A 397 -7.54 34.23 9.49
C ARG A 397 -7.45 34.48 7.99
N GLN A 398 -6.41 35.18 7.58
CA GLN A 398 -5.92 35.08 6.22
C GLN A 398 -4.44 34.74 6.31
N SER A 399 -4.00 33.72 5.57
CA SER A 399 -2.61 33.27 5.64
C SER A 399 -2.12 32.79 4.29
N PHE A 400 -0.83 32.99 4.07
CA PHE A 400 -0.11 32.43 2.96
C PHE A 400 0.96 31.46 3.47
N THR A 401 0.91 30.22 3.02
CA THR A 401 1.80 29.15 3.45
C THR A 401 2.65 28.70 2.27
N LEU A 402 3.97 28.73 2.45
CA LEU A 402 4.93 28.11 1.55
C LEU A 402 5.41 26.80 2.16
N GLN A 403 5.50 25.77 1.33
CA GLN A 403 5.93 24.45 1.76
C GLN A 403 6.84 23.80 0.73
N TYR A 404 7.91 23.18 1.21
CA TYR A 404 8.77 22.29 0.44
C TYR A 404 8.60 20.87 0.99
N THR A 405 8.37 19.91 0.10
CA THR A 405 8.32 18.49 0.43
C THR A 405 9.35 17.72 -0.37
N PHE A 406 10.05 16.82 0.31
CA PHE A 406 10.84 15.75 -0.28
C PHE A 406 10.34 14.42 0.29
N ASP A 407 10.05 13.44 -0.55
CA ASP A 407 9.63 12.11 -0.11
C ASP A 407 10.08 11.06 -1.12
N ASN A 408 10.95 10.13 -0.69
CA ASN A 408 11.31 8.93 -1.44
C ASN A 408 11.02 7.65 -0.63
N THR A 409 10.09 7.72 0.33
CA THR A 409 9.76 6.60 1.22
C THR A 409 9.10 5.46 0.45
N VAL A 410 9.63 4.26 0.64
CA VAL A 410 9.02 3.02 0.15
C VAL A 410 8.02 2.57 1.21
N ASN A 411 6.76 2.40 0.83
CA ASN A 411 5.68 2.02 1.74
C ASN A 411 5.20 0.60 1.42
N SER A 412 4.80 -0.14 2.46
CA SER A 412 4.09 -1.40 2.33
C SER A 412 2.82 -1.41 3.19
N VAL A 413 2.10 -2.53 3.19
CA VAL A 413 0.94 -2.75 4.08
C VAL A 413 1.30 -2.67 5.57
N TYR A 414 2.59 -2.76 5.91
CA TYR A 414 3.12 -2.59 7.27
C TYR A 414 3.59 -1.16 7.58
N GLY A 415 3.49 -0.25 6.61
CA GLY A 415 3.92 1.14 6.70
C GLY A 415 5.21 1.43 5.95
N PRO A 416 5.86 2.58 6.21
CA PRO A 416 7.13 2.94 5.59
C PRO A 416 8.21 1.90 5.93
N LEU A 417 8.91 1.42 4.91
CA LEU A 417 9.96 0.41 4.97
C LEU A 417 11.36 1.03 4.88
N ASP A 418 11.60 1.89 3.91
CA ASP A 418 12.92 2.46 3.63
C ASP A 418 12.81 3.85 3.02
N GLY A 419 13.89 4.62 3.03
CA GLY A 419 13.97 5.96 2.48
C GLY A 419 13.69 7.07 3.50
N GLN A 420 13.50 8.28 3.01
CA GLN A 420 13.42 9.48 3.85
C GLN A 420 12.37 10.48 3.34
N ALA A 421 11.85 11.27 4.26
CA ALA A 421 10.93 12.35 3.96
C ALA A 421 11.31 13.62 4.73
N LEU A 422 11.19 14.77 4.08
CA LEU A 422 11.41 16.10 4.65
C LEU A 422 10.24 16.99 4.27
N ARG A 423 9.66 17.68 5.25
CA ARG A 423 8.71 18.78 5.04
C ARG A 423 9.22 20.02 5.74
N LEU A 424 9.29 21.12 5.01
CA LEU A 424 9.52 22.45 5.56
C LEU A 424 8.32 23.31 5.24
N SER A 425 7.78 24.03 6.21
CA SER A 425 6.63 24.91 6.01
C SER A 425 6.81 26.24 6.75
N TYR A 426 6.32 27.31 6.11
CA TYR A 426 6.30 28.64 6.68
C TYR A 426 4.99 29.34 6.29
N SER A 427 4.20 29.70 7.29
CA SER A 427 2.93 30.38 7.14
C SER A 427 3.05 31.81 7.68
N VAL A 428 2.64 32.77 6.84
CA VAL A 428 2.60 34.19 7.18
C VAL A 428 1.16 34.68 7.23
N PRO A 429 0.79 35.52 8.22
CA PRO A 429 -0.53 36.13 8.27
C PRO A 429 -0.63 37.28 7.25
N ILE A 430 -1.76 37.37 6.58
CA ILE A 430 -2.13 38.49 5.70
C ILE A 430 -3.18 39.31 6.45
N ARG A 431 -2.92 40.60 6.65
CA ARG A 431 -3.73 41.46 7.54
C ARG A 431 -4.16 42.75 6.85
N PRO A 432 -5.07 42.70 5.86
CA PRO A 432 -5.45 43.87 5.09
C PRO A 432 -6.21 44.91 5.92
N SER A 433 -7.01 44.50 6.90
CA SER A 433 -7.70 45.42 7.83
C SER A 433 -6.90 45.70 9.11
N GLY A 434 -5.89 44.87 9.39
CA GLY A 434 -5.10 44.93 10.63
C GLY A 434 -5.80 44.26 11.82
N THR A 435 -7.02 43.74 11.65
CA THR A 435 -7.76 43.03 12.70
C THR A 435 -7.70 41.52 12.56
N GLU A 436 -7.14 41.02 11.46
CA GLU A 436 -6.93 39.60 11.23
C GLU A 436 -5.82 39.06 12.15
N ARG A 437 -5.91 37.75 12.42
CA ARG A 437 -4.97 36.98 13.24
C ARG A 437 -3.52 37.24 12.86
N ASN A 438 -2.71 37.61 13.84
CA ASN A 438 -1.29 37.87 13.71
C ASN A 438 -0.44 36.71 14.25
N VAL A 439 -0.42 35.60 13.51
CA VAL A 439 0.39 34.42 13.84
C VAL A 439 1.19 33.95 12.64
N PHE A 440 2.49 33.83 12.83
CA PHE A 440 3.43 33.16 11.95
C PHE A 440 3.65 31.74 12.43
N VAL A 441 3.60 30.76 11.53
CA VAL A 441 3.82 29.34 11.87
C VAL A 441 5.01 28.84 11.06
N THR A 442 6.02 28.30 11.75
CA THR A 442 7.17 27.63 11.11
C THR A 442 7.14 26.17 11.50
N GLY A 443 7.29 25.28 10.53
CA GLY A 443 7.31 23.83 10.76
C GLY A 443 8.43 23.16 9.97
N ALA A 444 9.05 22.17 10.59
CA ALA A 444 10.00 21.27 9.96
C ALA A 444 9.76 19.86 10.46
N GLU A 445 9.76 18.89 9.54
CA GLU A 445 9.68 17.49 9.90
C GLU A 445 10.58 16.66 8.99
N TYR A 446 11.43 15.85 9.60
CA TYR A 446 12.29 14.91 8.92
C TYR A 446 12.00 13.50 9.41
N ARG A 447 11.94 12.55 8.48
CA ARG A 447 11.72 11.13 8.74
C ARG A 447 12.74 10.33 7.95
N PHE A 448 13.24 9.27 8.58
CA PHE A 448 14.16 8.33 7.97
C PHE A 448 13.75 6.91 8.35
N TYR A 449 13.79 6.03 7.38
CA TYR A 449 13.48 4.61 7.50
C TYR A 449 14.61 3.83 6.86
N HIS A 450 15.00 2.73 7.49
CA HIS A 450 15.98 1.80 6.94
C HIS A 450 15.53 0.37 7.21
N LEU A 451 15.30 -0.38 6.13
CA LEU A 451 15.02 -1.82 6.18
C LEU A 451 16.34 -2.59 6.13
N PHE A 452 16.55 -3.49 7.08
CA PHE A 452 17.71 -4.38 7.15
C PHE A 452 17.44 -5.71 6.43
N ASP A 453 18.50 -6.46 6.13
CA ASP A 453 18.44 -7.75 5.44
C ASP A 453 17.67 -8.84 6.22
N ASP A 454 17.62 -8.71 7.55
CA ASP A 454 16.85 -9.59 8.42
C ASP A 454 15.39 -9.15 8.57
N TYR A 455 14.95 -8.22 7.73
CA TYR A 455 13.60 -7.71 7.67
C TYR A 455 13.16 -6.90 8.91
N SER A 456 14.12 -6.57 9.78
CA SER A 456 13.93 -5.54 10.79
C SER A 456 14.04 -4.14 10.18
N LEU A 457 13.54 -3.14 10.89
CA LEU A 457 13.46 -1.77 10.40
C LEU A 457 13.82 -0.79 11.50
N PHE A 458 14.64 0.18 11.16
CA PHE A 458 14.85 1.36 11.98
C PHE A 458 14.05 2.55 11.43
N ALA A 459 13.25 3.18 12.29
CA ALA A 459 12.46 4.36 11.99
C ALA A 459 12.90 5.52 12.91
N PHE A 460 13.16 6.65 12.29
CA PHE A 460 13.50 7.90 12.97
C PHE A 460 12.56 9.02 12.52
N ARG A 461 12.14 9.84 13.47
CA ARG A 461 11.38 11.06 13.20
C ARG A 461 11.90 12.20 14.06
N LEU A 462 12.01 13.38 13.45
CA LEU A 462 12.25 14.66 14.09
C LEU A 462 11.19 15.64 13.60
N LEU A 463 10.44 16.23 14.53
CA LEU A 463 9.46 17.28 14.28
C LEU A 463 9.86 18.51 15.10
N GLY A 464 9.80 19.68 14.49
CA GLY A 464 9.99 20.96 15.16
C GLY A 464 9.02 22.00 14.62
N ALA A 465 8.45 22.81 15.51
CA ALA A 465 7.57 23.90 15.11
C ALA A 465 7.68 25.09 16.06
N ARG A 466 7.33 26.26 15.53
CA ARG A 466 7.28 27.52 16.28
C ARG A 466 6.10 28.36 15.82
N VAL A 467 5.39 28.94 16.78
CA VAL A 467 4.41 30.01 16.56
C VAL A 467 4.94 31.33 17.09
N SER A 468 4.78 32.38 16.29
CA SER A 468 5.22 33.74 16.66
C SER A 468 4.25 34.79 16.12
N GLY A 469 4.41 36.06 16.51
CA GLY A 469 3.43 37.11 16.23
C GLY A 469 2.72 37.60 17.49
N GLY A 470 1.85 38.60 17.32
CA GLY A 470 1.15 39.29 18.40
C GLY A 470 0.10 38.42 19.09
N ASP A 471 -0.55 37.52 18.34
CA ASP A 471 -1.62 36.66 18.88
C ASP A 471 -1.14 35.24 19.19
N ALA A 472 0.16 34.96 19.09
CA ALA A 472 0.69 33.60 19.13
C ALA A 472 0.42 32.87 20.46
N GLU A 473 0.22 33.60 21.56
CA GLU A 473 -0.09 33.02 22.87
C GLU A 473 -1.47 32.35 22.91
N ASN A 474 -2.39 32.77 22.03
CA ASN A 474 -3.74 32.19 21.90
C ASN A 474 -3.73 30.90 21.06
N TYR A 475 -2.60 30.58 20.43
CA TYR A 475 -2.44 29.44 19.51
C TYR A 475 -1.19 28.61 19.85
N PRO A 476 -1.10 28.07 21.09
CA PRO A 476 0.05 27.28 21.46
C PRO A 476 0.18 26.02 20.59
N LEU A 477 1.41 25.53 20.47
CA LEU A 477 1.69 24.20 19.94
C LEU A 477 1.51 23.19 21.06
N SER A 478 0.80 22.10 20.80
CA SER A 478 0.53 21.03 21.76
C SER A 478 1.18 19.71 21.32
N VAL A 479 1.84 19.01 22.25
CA VAL A 479 2.43 17.66 22.07
C VAL A 479 2.06 16.78 23.28
N GLY A 480 2.19 15.46 23.11
CA GLY A 480 1.73 14.45 24.07
C GLY A 480 0.74 13.47 23.42
N GLY A 481 0.89 12.18 23.74
CA GLY A 481 0.00 11.11 23.27
C GLY A 481 0.50 10.33 22.06
N TYR A 482 -0.40 9.49 21.52
CA TYR A 482 -0.12 8.39 20.58
C TYR A 482 0.78 8.74 19.38
N TYR A 483 0.71 9.98 18.89
CA TYR A 483 1.42 10.43 17.69
C TYR A 483 2.72 11.20 17.93
N THR A 484 2.93 11.68 19.16
CA THR A 484 4.05 12.58 19.48
C THR A 484 4.94 11.93 20.52
N ILE A 485 4.55 11.97 21.80
CA ILE A 485 5.29 11.37 22.91
C ILE A 485 4.36 10.36 23.57
N ARG A 486 4.53 9.07 23.26
CA ARG A 486 3.67 8.00 23.79
C ARG A 486 3.87 7.85 25.29
N GLY A 487 2.85 7.42 26.02
CA GLY A 487 2.90 7.27 27.49
C GLY A 487 2.59 8.54 28.29
N TYR A 488 2.43 9.68 27.61
CA TYR A 488 1.90 10.93 28.14
C TYR A 488 0.49 11.19 27.62
N ASP A 489 -0.26 12.04 28.31
CA ASP A 489 -1.65 12.30 27.95
C ASP A 489 -1.76 13.11 26.67
N PHE A 490 -2.94 13.04 26.04
CA PHE A 490 -3.15 13.68 24.75
C PHE A 490 -3.10 15.20 24.90
N LEU A 491 -2.15 15.84 24.18
CA LEU A 491 -1.94 17.30 24.17
C LEU A 491 -1.59 17.89 25.54
N GLU A 492 -0.94 17.09 26.39
CA GLU A 492 -0.54 17.49 27.73
C GLU A 492 0.40 18.70 27.75
N PHE A 493 1.32 18.80 26.79
CA PHE A 493 2.38 19.82 26.80
C PHE A 493 2.13 20.91 25.78
N GLU A 494 2.17 22.17 26.22
CA GLU A 494 1.88 23.32 25.37
C GLU A 494 2.94 24.42 25.42
N GLY A 495 3.15 25.11 24.29
CA GLY A 495 4.01 26.28 24.24
C GLY A 495 4.18 26.88 22.84
N ARG A 496 4.87 28.02 22.75
CA ARG A 496 5.13 28.68 21.46
C ARG A 496 6.16 27.97 20.60
N ASN A 497 6.92 27.04 21.16
CA ASN A 497 7.86 26.17 20.47
C ASN A 497 7.54 24.74 20.86
N ALA A 498 7.68 23.81 19.93
CA ALA A 498 7.59 22.39 20.21
C ALA A 498 8.59 21.61 19.37
N PHE A 499 9.14 20.55 19.93
CA PHE A 499 9.88 19.54 19.18
C PHE A 499 9.59 18.13 19.68
N VAL A 500 9.70 17.16 18.77
CA VAL A 500 9.51 15.74 19.04
C VAL A 500 10.58 14.94 18.29
N VAL A 501 11.13 13.94 18.95
CA VAL A 501 12.05 12.94 18.42
C VAL A 501 11.45 11.57 18.71
N ASN A 502 11.33 10.73 17.68
CA ASN A 502 10.93 9.34 17.84
C ASN A 502 12.00 8.44 17.24
N LEU A 503 12.40 7.43 18.01
CA LEU A 503 13.26 6.35 17.59
C LEU A 503 12.48 5.05 17.75
N GLU A 504 12.35 4.28 16.68
CA GLU A 504 11.57 3.05 16.71
C GLU A 504 12.29 1.95 15.94
N TYR A 505 12.50 0.81 16.59
CA TYR A 505 12.99 -0.40 15.97
C TYR A 505 11.82 -1.37 15.81
N ARG A 506 11.52 -1.74 14.57
CA ARG A 506 10.46 -2.69 14.23
C ARG A 506 11.09 -4.00 13.79
N PHE A 507 10.50 -5.11 14.15
CA PHE A 507 11.00 -6.43 13.80
C PHE A 507 9.84 -7.41 13.65
N THR A 508 10.10 -8.53 12.99
CA THR A 508 9.09 -9.59 12.88
C THR A 508 9.02 -10.37 14.18
N PHE A 509 7.94 -10.18 14.94
CA PHE A 509 7.72 -10.85 16.23
C PHE A 509 7.17 -12.27 16.03
N ILE A 510 6.20 -12.41 15.13
CA ILE A 510 5.66 -13.70 14.69
C ILE A 510 5.68 -13.70 13.16
N GLN A 511 6.46 -14.61 12.56
CA GLN A 511 6.51 -14.75 11.11
C GLN A 511 5.20 -15.32 10.54
N GLN A 512 4.57 -16.25 11.25
CA GLN A 512 3.30 -16.83 10.82
C GLN A 512 2.52 -17.42 12.00
N LEU A 513 1.21 -17.20 12.01
CA LEU A 513 0.27 -17.88 12.89
C LEU A 513 -0.74 -18.64 12.03
N ILE A 514 -1.03 -19.90 12.34
CA ILE A 514 -2.03 -20.69 11.60
C ILE A 514 -3.05 -21.22 12.62
N PHE A 515 -4.30 -20.81 12.46
CA PHE A 515 -5.42 -21.30 13.24
C PHE A 515 -6.15 -22.41 12.48
N GLY A 516 -6.62 -23.43 13.20
CA GLY A 516 -7.34 -24.57 12.62
C GLY A 516 -8.87 -24.53 12.74
N VAL A 517 -9.43 -23.55 13.46
CA VAL A 517 -10.87 -23.42 13.76
C VAL A 517 -11.29 -21.96 13.52
N PRO A 518 -12.50 -21.67 12.99
CA PRO A 518 -13.52 -22.60 12.48
C PRO A 518 -13.19 -23.18 11.09
N VAL A 519 -12.21 -22.60 10.41
CA VAL A 519 -11.56 -23.11 9.19
C VAL A 519 -10.06 -22.98 9.36
N ARG A 520 -9.24 -23.50 8.44
CA ARG A 520 -7.80 -23.25 8.47
C ARG A 520 -7.53 -21.85 7.93
N TRP A 521 -7.02 -20.93 8.75
CA TRP A 521 -6.71 -19.56 8.34
C TRP A 521 -5.42 -19.06 8.98
N SER A 522 -4.74 -18.14 8.30
CA SER A 522 -3.57 -17.44 8.81
C SER A 522 -3.83 -15.94 8.75
N PRO A 523 -3.59 -15.19 9.82
CA PRO A 523 -3.71 -13.73 9.79
C PRO A 523 -2.38 -13.06 9.43
N GLY A 524 -1.48 -13.78 8.75
CA GLY A 524 -0.16 -13.28 8.38
C GLY A 524 0.81 -13.12 9.54
N LEU A 525 1.84 -12.30 9.30
CA LEU A 525 2.87 -11.95 10.28
C LEU A 525 2.38 -10.89 11.27
N VAL A 526 2.93 -10.93 12.48
CA VAL A 526 2.78 -9.89 13.51
C VAL A 526 4.14 -9.24 13.73
N ARG A 527 4.21 -7.92 13.61
CA ARG A 527 5.42 -7.15 13.88
C ARG A 527 5.46 -6.70 15.33
N GLY A 528 6.65 -6.72 15.91
CA GLY A 528 6.96 -6.04 17.16
C GLY A 528 7.57 -4.68 16.89
N SER A 529 7.41 -3.75 17.83
CA SER A 529 8.15 -2.49 17.88
C SER A 529 8.71 -2.26 19.28
N ILE A 530 9.89 -1.65 19.35
CA ILE A 530 10.45 -1.05 20.56
C ILE A 530 10.75 0.39 20.20
N PHE A 531 10.35 1.33 21.05
CA PHE A 531 10.50 2.75 20.75
C PHE A 531 10.95 3.57 21.95
N LEU A 532 11.58 4.70 21.64
CA LEU A 532 11.95 5.78 22.54
C LEU A 532 11.45 7.08 21.93
N ASP A 533 10.60 7.78 22.66
CA ASP A 533 10.10 9.10 22.29
C ASP A 533 10.67 10.16 23.23
N ALA A 534 10.97 11.34 22.69
CA ALA A 534 11.38 12.49 23.47
C ALA A 534 10.82 13.77 22.87
N GLY A 535 10.44 14.75 23.68
CA GLY A 535 9.96 16.02 23.17
C GLY A 535 9.61 17.01 24.25
N ALA A 536 9.30 18.23 23.83
CA ALA A 536 8.90 19.30 24.73
C ALA A 536 8.07 20.34 23.99
N ALA A 537 7.23 21.05 24.73
CA ALA A 537 6.63 22.31 24.31
C ALA A 537 6.91 23.39 25.35
N PHE A 538 7.35 24.57 24.91
CA PHE A 538 7.81 25.64 25.80
C PHE A 538 7.71 27.03 25.14
N ASP A 539 7.57 28.07 25.97
CA ASP A 539 7.44 29.45 25.50
C ASP A 539 8.79 30.16 25.29
N ASP A 540 9.70 30.10 26.28
CA ASP A 540 11.00 30.78 26.26
C ASP A 540 12.16 29.77 26.16
N TYR A 541 12.81 29.74 25.00
CA TYR A 541 13.97 28.87 24.74
C TYR A 541 15.18 29.17 25.63
N LYS A 542 15.27 30.37 26.24
CA LYS A 542 16.35 30.72 27.17
C LYS A 542 16.15 30.13 28.56
N ARG A 543 14.90 29.80 28.91
CA ARG A 543 14.54 29.19 30.19
C ARG A 543 14.48 27.67 30.10
N PHE A 544 14.37 27.14 28.89
CA PHE A 544 14.33 25.70 28.65
C PHE A 544 15.57 24.99 29.21
N GLN A 545 15.33 23.99 30.05
CA GLN A 545 16.32 23.12 30.65
C GLN A 545 15.89 21.67 30.45
N ALA A 546 16.57 20.94 29.57
CA ALA A 546 16.22 19.55 29.30
C ALA A 546 16.36 18.66 30.55
N PHE A 547 17.41 18.88 31.34
CA PHE A 547 17.71 18.15 32.56
C PHE A 547 17.96 19.11 33.73
N ASP A 548 17.55 18.68 34.91
CA ASP A 548 17.97 19.30 36.17
C ASP A 548 19.42 18.91 36.46
N GLY A 549 20.32 19.90 36.55
CA GLY A 549 21.75 19.68 36.73
C GLY A 549 22.15 19.12 38.10
N ASP A 550 21.31 19.32 39.13
CA ASP A 550 21.61 18.88 40.49
C ASP A 550 21.13 17.45 40.72
N VAL A 551 19.93 17.13 40.22
CA VAL A 551 19.30 15.83 40.44
C VAL A 551 19.53 14.87 39.27
N GLY A 552 19.92 15.36 38.08
CA GLY A 552 20.19 14.55 36.90
C GLY A 552 18.97 13.82 36.35
N VAL A 553 17.78 14.38 36.54
CA VAL A 553 16.51 13.92 35.95
C VAL A 553 16.05 14.91 34.89
N THR A 554 15.17 14.50 34.00
CA THR A 554 14.57 15.41 33.03
C THR A 554 13.73 16.49 33.74
N ARG A 555 13.73 17.70 33.17
CA ARG A 555 12.97 18.83 33.71
C ARG A 555 11.93 19.32 32.71
N ASP A 556 12.37 19.93 31.60
CA ASP A 556 11.47 20.39 30.54
C ASP A 556 11.41 19.41 29.36
N LEU A 557 12.28 18.39 29.34
CA LEU A 557 12.26 17.33 28.32
C LEU A 557 11.40 16.15 28.80
N ASN A 558 10.36 15.83 28.04
CA ASN A 558 9.55 14.65 28.29
C ASN A 558 10.12 13.48 27.49
N VAL A 559 10.37 12.35 28.15
CA VAL A 559 10.94 11.16 27.53
C VAL A 559 10.09 9.96 27.90
N SER A 560 9.90 9.05 26.97
CA SER A 560 9.22 7.78 27.22
C SER A 560 9.81 6.67 26.38
N PHE A 561 9.62 5.44 26.83
CA PHE A 561 9.91 4.26 26.02
C PHE A 561 8.76 3.28 26.11
N GLY A 562 8.71 2.36 25.15
CA GLY A 562 7.64 1.40 25.08
C GLY A 562 7.87 0.28 24.08
N VAL A 563 6.87 -0.59 24.02
CA VAL A 563 6.83 -1.75 23.14
C VAL A 563 5.48 -1.82 22.45
N GLY A 564 5.44 -2.36 21.24
CA GLY A 564 4.21 -2.50 20.47
C GLY A 564 4.13 -3.79 19.67
N LEU A 565 2.91 -4.15 19.31
CA LEU A 565 2.55 -5.22 18.40
C LEU A 565 1.68 -4.64 17.28
N HIS A 566 2.09 -4.82 16.04
CA HIS A 566 1.39 -4.37 14.84
C HIS A 566 0.97 -5.57 14.00
N TRP A 567 -0.30 -5.62 13.60
CA TRP A 567 -0.92 -6.77 12.97
C TRP A 567 -1.78 -6.32 11.78
N SER A 568 -1.23 -6.45 10.57
CA SER A 568 -1.81 -5.86 9.36
C SER A 568 -2.93 -6.66 8.68
N ASN A 569 -3.24 -7.86 9.17
CA ASN A 569 -4.30 -8.72 8.64
C ASN A 569 -5.22 -9.22 9.78
N PHE A 570 -5.39 -8.37 10.79
CA PHE A 570 -6.24 -8.66 11.94
C PHE A 570 -7.70 -8.78 11.47
N LEU A 571 -8.40 -9.89 11.74
CA LEU A 571 -9.78 -10.12 11.29
C LEU A 571 -10.01 -10.07 9.76
N TRP A 572 -9.01 -10.42 8.94
CA TRP A 572 -9.12 -10.37 7.47
C TRP A 572 -10.34 -11.08 6.87
N PHE A 573 -10.86 -12.11 7.54
CA PHE A 573 -12.04 -12.88 7.11
C PHE A 573 -13.37 -12.15 7.31
N LEU A 574 -13.39 -11.10 8.16
CA LEU A 574 -14.53 -10.18 8.29
C LEU A 574 -14.27 -8.90 7.50
N PHE A 575 -13.05 -8.39 7.58
CA PHE A 575 -12.65 -7.12 6.98
C PHE A 575 -11.26 -7.27 6.35
N PRO A 576 -11.16 -7.58 5.04
CA PRO A 576 -9.89 -7.56 4.33
C PRO A 576 -9.21 -6.20 4.50
N GLY A 577 -7.91 -6.19 4.81
CA GLY A 577 -7.13 -4.96 5.03
C GLY A 577 -7.30 -4.32 6.41
N ALA A 578 -7.83 -5.04 7.40
CA ALA A 578 -7.88 -4.57 8.78
C ALA A 578 -6.49 -4.60 9.46
N LEU A 579 -6.06 -3.43 9.91
CA LEU A 579 -4.81 -3.15 10.59
C LEU A 579 -5.06 -2.96 12.08
N MET A 580 -4.32 -3.63 12.95
CA MET A 580 -4.34 -3.39 14.39
C MET A 580 -2.95 -3.00 14.89
N LYS A 581 -2.88 -2.00 15.76
CA LYS A 581 -1.68 -1.67 16.53
C LYS A 581 -2.04 -1.66 18.00
N ILE A 582 -1.20 -2.26 18.83
CA ILE A 582 -1.30 -2.24 20.29
C ILE A 582 0.06 -1.83 20.82
N GLU A 583 0.12 -0.79 21.63
CA GLU A 583 1.37 -0.22 22.12
C GLU A 583 1.24 0.11 23.60
N TRP A 584 2.31 -0.17 24.36
CA TRP A 584 2.42 0.20 25.77
C TRP A 584 3.63 1.08 25.96
N ALA A 585 3.46 2.18 26.68
CA ALA A 585 4.53 3.15 26.91
C ALA A 585 4.53 3.63 28.37
N THR A 586 5.69 4.07 28.83
CA THR A 586 5.87 4.66 30.15
C THR A 586 6.74 5.91 30.07
N PRO A 587 6.39 6.99 30.81
CA PRO A 587 7.28 8.12 31.04
C PRO A 587 8.59 7.68 31.69
N TYR A 588 9.67 8.38 31.34
CA TYR A 588 11.02 8.14 31.84
C TYR A 588 11.70 9.48 32.17
N ASP A 589 12.17 9.62 33.40
CA ASP A 589 12.80 10.87 33.87
C ASP A 589 14.33 10.90 33.71
N GLY A 590 14.92 9.97 32.96
CA GLY A 590 16.38 9.80 32.88
C GLY A 590 16.98 8.90 33.96
N LYS A 591 16.20 8.50 34.97
CA LYS A 591 16.63 7.57 36.05
C LYS A 591 15.64 6.47 36.35
N ARG A 592 14.34 6.76 36.29
CA ARG A 592 13.23 5.90 36.69
C ARG A 592 12.10 5.98 35.66
N SER A 593 11.38 4.87 35.54
CA SER A 593 10.12 4.77 34.81
C SER A 593 9.02 4.29 35.75
N LEU A 594 7.77 4.35 35.31
CA LEU A 594 6.67 3.77 36.07
C LEU A 594 6.77 2.22 36.07
N PRO A 595 6.28 1.55 37.13
CA PRO A 595 6.17 0.09 37.14
C PRO A 595 5.26 -0.41 36.01
N LEU A 596 5.48 -1.64 35.54
CA LEU A 596 4.76 -2.22 34.39
C LEU A 596 3.22 -2.17 34.54
N SER A 597 2.71 -2.26 35.77
CA SER A 597 1.27 -2.16 36.08
C SER A 597 0.65 -0.78 35.82
N GLN A 598 1.48 0.25 35.61
CA GLN A 598 1.08 1.63 35.34
C GLN A 598 1.46 2.08 33.91
N TRP A 599 1.91 1.16 33.06
CA TRP A 599 2.18 1.49 31.66
C TRP A 599 0.86 1.80 30.94
N GLN A 600 0.82 2.92 30.22
CA GLN A 600 -0.34 3.27 29.42
C GLN A 600 -0.37 2.38 28.18
N GLY A 601 -1.42 1.57 28.04
CA GLY A 601 -1.71 0.80 26.84
C GLY A 601 -2.64 1.57 25.91
N ARG A 602 -2.34 1.59 24.61
CA ARG A 602 -3.20 2.13 23.56
C ARG A 602 -3.35 1.11 22.46
N PHE A 603 -4.54 1.02 21.88
CA PHE A 603 -4.76 0.24 20.67
C PHE A 603 -5.39 1.12 19.59
N SER A 604 -5.18 0.76 18.34
CA SER A 604 -5.85 1.35 17.19
C SER A 604 -6.21 0.24 16.21
N VAL A 605 -7.46 0.22 15.76
CA VAL A 605 -7.89 -0.58 14.61
C VAL A 605 -8.09 0.38 13.43
N GLY A 606 -7.80 -0.07 12.22
CA GLY A 606 -8.03 0.65 10.97
C GLY A 606 -8.39 -0.31 9.86
N PHE A 607 -9.05 0.17 8.80
CA PHE A 607 -9.46 -0.64 7.65
C PHE A 607 -8.93 0.02 6.38
N SER A 608 -8.28 -0.76 5.52
CA SER A 608 -7.90 -0.37 4.15
C SER A 608 -8.72 -1.21 3.18
N PHE A 609 -9.64 -0.58 2.45
CA PHE A 609 -10.44 -1.22 1.40
C PHE A 609 -9.75 -1.17 0.04
#